data_AF-A0A2E6I3U7-F1
#
_entry.id   AF-A0A2E6I3U7-F1
#
_cell.length_a   1.000
_cell.length_b   1.000
_cell.length_c   1.000
_cell.angle_alpha   90.00
_cell.angle_beta   90.00
_cell.angle_gamma   90.00
#
_symmetry.space_group_name_H-M   'P 1'
#
loop_
_entity.id
_entity.type
_entity.pdbx_description
1 polymer ?
#
loop_
_entity_poly.entity_id
_entity_poly.type
_entity_poly.pdbx_seq_one_letter_code
_entity_poly.pdbx_strand_id
1 'polypeptide(L)'
;MNGILLWFSAVSPVKAQDRTADLRMRGFASPFRYLTEGSSMGLLSRITLLCCLALLLWTPEASAGGFDGKALLLDTAVEEAPPIVNDNARSRPPVALGELLMFDLFIEDGEGLSIEGLSLAFENDEIQGDRFSFTSFFSVHSIEGLVGRAGPSRSALVSVFNSGGRTIGANGYIATVKLQALQDIVQGTSVRIESGRTQVIDARTGESDSVSVEAATFIVTNTQFDLSLDLDVTPGNQNRDLRFGIESSSNVEIEVHGNRIGSAVGFILEFVAQPGLTFDSFEAGDVFGDGRTLPADTTGASIVVTVADVAGPLVANSGFIGKMIFSPDDDFREARVSLVRGEMLRGGGFLFSGTGSVLVSTSIDFDESGETDFRDFLLFAAAFGTLSTQAGFDGRFDLNADGSVEFGDLVILSGIFENALGGNTAASGP
;
A
#
# COMPACT_ATOMS: atom_id res chain seq x y z
N MET A 1 -52.11 -1.13 -24.28
CA MET A 1 -51.18 -1.24 -25.42
C MET A 1 -50.42 -2.55 -25.28
N ASN A 2 -50.39 -3.32 -26.36
CA ASN A 2 -49.65 -4.57 -26.62
C ASN A 2 -48.31 -4.63 -25.84
N GLY A 3 -47.91 -5.67 -25.10
CA GLY A 3 -48.01 -7.10 -25.36
C GLY A 3 -46.66 -7.59 -25.90
N ILE A 4 -45.88 -8.34 -25.10
CA ILE A 4 -44.93 -9.40 -25.51
C ILE A 4 -44.47 -10.18 -24.24
N LEU A 5 -44.61 -11.50 -24.35
CA LEU A 5 -44.16 -12.58 -23.45
C LEU A 5 -42.64 -12.62 -23.31
N LEU A 6 -42.14 -13.16 -22.19
CA LEU A 6 -41.16 -14.26 -22.21
C LEU A 6 -41.24 -15.08 -20.91
N TRP A 7 -41.33 -16.40 -21.10
CA TRP A 7 -41.49 -17.45 -20.10
C TRP A 7 -40.17 -18.20 -20.04
N PHE A 8 -39.58 -18.45 -18.87
CA PHE A 8 -38.65 -19.57 -18.68
C PHE A 8 -38.83 -20.23 -17.33
N SER A 9 -38.79 -21.55 -17.41
CA SER A 9 -39.16 -22.57 -16.45
C SER A 9 -38.17 -22.70 -15.30
N ALA A 10 -38.70 -22.91 -14.09
CA ALA A 10 -37.97 -23.44 -12.95
C ALA A 10 -37.40 -24.83 -13.25
N VAL A 11 -36.16 -25.08 -12.84
CA VAL A 11 -35.54 -26.42 -12.81
C VAL A 11 -35.44 -26.85 -11.35
N SER A 12 -36.06 -27.99 -11.05
CA SER A 12 -36.00 -28.67 -9.76
C SER A 12 -34.67 -29.43 -9.56
N PRO A 13 -34.28 -29.74 -8.31
CA PRO A 13 -33.00 -30.35 -8.01
C PRO A 13 -33.07 -31.88 -8.18
N VAL A 14 -32.10 -32.46 -8.88
CA VAL A 14 -31.92 -33.92 -8.93
C VAL A 14 -30.90 -34.34 -7.88
N LYS A 15 -31.36 -35.26 -7.02
CA LYS A 15 -30.64 -35.93 -5.95
C LYS A 15 -29.46 -36.75 -6.46
N ALA A 16 -28.43 -36.79 -5.63
CA ALA A 16 -27.30 -37.70 -5.68
C ALA A 16 -27.73 -39.16 -5.83
N GLN A 17 -27.09 -39.88 -6.74
CA GLN A 17 -27.10 -41.33 -6.74
C GLN A 17 -25.67 -41.86 -6.91
N ASP A 18 -25.25 -42.48 -5.84
CA ASP A 18 -24.03 -43.23 -5.61
C ASP A 18 -23.88 -44.38 -6.62
N ARG A 19 -22.76 -44.42 -7.34
CA ARG A 19 -22.29 -45.61 -8.07
C ARG A 19 -20.76 -45.67 -8.04
N THR A 20 -20.28 -46.44 -7.08
CA THR A 20 -19.05 -47.21 -7.14
C THR A 20 -18.99 -48.03 -8.43
N ALA A 21 -17.97 -47.82 -9.25
CA ALA A 21 -17.66 -48.65 -10.40
C ALA A 21 -16.17 -49.01 -10.42
N ASP A 22 -15.96 -50.31 -10.21
CA ASP A 22 -14.76 -51.12 -10.31
C ASP A 22 -14.05 -50.94 -11.68
N LEU A 23 -12.89 -50.27 -11.68
CA LEU A 23 -12.01 -50.11 -12.84
C LEU A 23 -11.13 -51.35 -13.01
N ARG A 24 -11.72 -52.43 -13.55
CA ARG A 24 -10.94 -53.53 -14.12
C ARG A 24 -10.35 -53.09 -15.46
N MET A 25 -9.02 -53.00 -15.54
CA MET A 25 -8.28 -52.95 -16.79
C MET A 25 -8.66 -54.14 -17.69
N ARG A 26 -9.38 -53.87 -18.78
CA ARG A 26 -9.48 -54.78 -19.92
C ARG A 26 -8.44 -54.38 -20.95
N GLY A 27 -7.49 -55.27 -21.18
CA GLY A 27 -6.50 -55.13 -22.24
C GLY A 27 -7.17 -55.03 -23.61
N PHE A 28 -6.88 -53.95 -24.32
CA PHE A 28 -7.11 -53.85 -25.76
C PHE A 28 -5.94 -54.53 -26.48
N ALA A 29 -6.07 -55.82 -26.73
CA ALA A 29 -5.33 -56.49 -27.79
C ALA A 29 -6.11 -56.26 -29.10
N SER A 30 -5.67 -55.29 -29.89
CA SER A 30 -6.13 -55.16 -31.29
C SER A 30 -5.30 -56.10 -32.16
N PRO A 31 -5.93 -57.02 -32.93
CA PRO A 31 -5.20 -57.82 -33.89
C PRO A 31 -4.97 -56.99 -35.15
N PHE A 32 -3.74 -56.52 -35.36
CA PHE A 32 -3.29 -56.09 -36.68
C PHE A 32 -3.30 -57.32 -37.61
N ARG A 33 -4.39 -57.49 -38.35
CA ARG A 33 -4.47 -58.44 -39.48
C ARG A 33 -3.60 -57.88 -40.60
N TYR A 34 -2.44 -58.50 -40.83
CA TYR A 34 -1.67 -58.32 -42.05
C TYR A 34 -2.50 -58.84 -43.24
N LEU A 35 -2.96 -57.93 -44.09
CA LEU A 35 -3.43 -58.25 -45.44
C LEU A 35 -2.20 -58.56 -46.30
N THR A 36 -1.88 -59.83 -46.44
CA THR A 36 -0.99 -60.34 -47.48
C THR A 36 -1.81 -60.60 -48.74
N GLU A 37 -2.06 -59.57 -49.54
CA GLU A 37 -2.48 -59.75 -50.92
C GLU A 37 -1.56 -58.97 -51.86
N GLY A 38 -0.98 -59.72 -52.80
CA GLY A 38 0.00 -59.25 -53.76
C GLY A 38 -0.61 -58.30 -54.77
N SER A 39 -0.53 -57.01 -54.49
CA SER A 39 -0.56 -55.97 -55.51
C SER A 39 0.69 -55.11 -55.30
N SER A 40 1.47 -54.98 -56.36
CA SER A 40 2.64 -54.12 -56.42
C SER A 40 2.23 -52.68 -56.09
N MET A 41 2.34 -52.29 -54.81
CA MET A 41 2.33 -50.87 -54.45
C MET A 41 3.44 -50.21 -55.27
N GLY A 42 3.04 -49.36 -56.22
CA GLY A 42 3.97 -48.60 -57.04
C GLY A 42 4.93 -47.82 -56.15
N LEU A 43 6.18 -47.70 -56.59
CA LEU A 43 7.29 -47.08 -55.86
C LEU A 43 6.90 -45.76 -55.15
N LEU A 44 6.03 -44.96 -55.78
CA LEU A 44 5.46 -43.72 -55.23
C LEU A 44 4.71 -43.90 -53.91
N SER A 45 3.87 -44.93 -53.75
CA SER A 45 3.09 -45.14 -52.53
C SER A 45 3.96 -45.51 -51.33
N ARG A 46 5.06 -46.22 -51.57
CA ARG A 46 6.04 -46.56 -50.51
C ARG A 46 6.84 -45.34 -50.09
N ILE A 47 7.20 -44.47 -51.05
CA ILE A 47 7.87 -43.20 -50.76
C ILE A 47 6.94 -42.29 -49.97
N THR A 48 5.66 -42.16 -50.33
CA THR A 48 4.70 -41.34 -49.57
C THR A 48 4.51 -41.86 -48.16
N LEU A 49 4.39 -43.18 -47.96
CA LEU A 49 4.24 -43.75 -46.62
C LEU A 49 5.51 -43.57 -45.77
N LEU A 50 6.70 -43.73 -46.36
CA LEU A 50 7.98 -43.45 -45.68
C LEU A 50 8.14 -41.96 -45.37
N CYS A 51 7.72 -41.06 -46.26
CA CYS A 51 7.74 -39.62 -46.00
C CYS A 51 6.74 -39.22 -44.91
N CYS A 52 5.53 -39.79 -44.88
CA CYS A 52 4.57 -39.55 -43.79
C CYS A 52 5.06 -40.11 -42.46
N LEU A 53 5.69 -41.30 -42.45
CA LEU A 53 6.28 -41.87 -41.23
C LEU A 53 7.50 -41.07 -40.78
N ALA A 54 8.34 -40.59 -41.70
CA ALA A 54 9.47 -39.73 -41.39
C ALA A 54 9.02 -38.36 -40.87
N LEU A 55 7.95 -37.77 -41.41
CA LEU A 55 7.35 -36.52 -40.92
C LEU A 55 6.67 -36.70 -39.54
N LEU A 56 6.12 -37.89 -39.26
CA LEU A 56 5.56 -38.23 -37.94
C LEU A 56 6.65 -38.55 -36.90
N LEU A 57 7.83 -38.99 -37.35
CA LEU A 57 8.99 -39.25 -36.50
C LEU A 57 9.93 -38.04 -36.37
N TRP A 58 9.71 -36.99 -37.17
CA TRP A 58 10.38 -35.72 -37.01
C TRP A 58 9.70 -34.95 -35.88
N THR A 59 9.91 -35.43 -34.65
CA THR A 59 9.75 -34.56 -33.49
C THR A 59 10.80 -33.47 -33.67
N PRO A 60 10.43 -32.18 -33.73
CA PRO A 60 11.43 -31.12 -33.69
C PRO A 60 12.35 -31.43 -32.51
N GLU A 61 13.67 -31.50 -32.77
CA GLU A 61 14.64 -31.63 -31.69
C GLU A 61 14.28 -30.56 -30.66
N ALA A 62 14.19 -30.96 -29.39
CA ALA A 62 13.95 -30.01 -28.31
C ALA A 62 15.09 -29.00 -28.35
N SER A 63 14.82 -27.81 -28.91
CA SER A 63 15.81 -26.75 -28.96
C SER A 63 15.98 -26.25 -27.54
N ALA A 64 17.20 -26.32 -27.02
CA ALA A 64 17.58 -25.58 -25.82
C ALA A 64 17.27 -24.08 -26.00
N GLY A 65 17.05 -23.35 -24.90
CA GLY A 65 16.66 -21.95 -24.95
C GLY A 65 15.15 -21.71 -24.97
N GLY A 66 14.33 -22.65 -24.52
CA GLY A 66 12.88 -22.46 -24.40
C GLY A 66 12.51 -21.30 -23.48
N PHE A 67 13.36 -21.02 -22.49
CA PHE A 67 13.19 -19.90 -21.54
C PHE A 67 14.08 -18.70 -21.84
N ASP A 68 14.99 -18.79 -22.82
CA ASP A 68 16.02 -17.77 -23.00
C ASP A 68 15.42 -16.39 -23.32
N GLY A 69 15.76 -15.40 -22.50
CA GLY A 69 15.29 -14.02 -22.62
C GLY A 69 13.84 -13.77 -22.18
N LYS A 70 13.07 -14.79 -21.77
CA LYS A 70 11.71 -14.59 -21.23
C LYS A 70 11.75 -13.81 -19.92
N ALA A 71 10.74 -12.98 -19.68
CA ALA A 71 10.66 -12.18 -18.47
C ALA A 71 10.24 -13.04 -17.26
N LEU A 72 11.03 -12.96 -16.20
CA LEU A 72 10.67 -13.41 -14.87
C LEU A 72 9.96 -12.27 -14.16
N LEU A 73 8.71 -12.52 -13.77
CA LEU A 73 7.86 -11.58 -13.05
C LEU A 73 7.72 -12.06 -11.60
N LEU A 74 7.53 -11.12 -10.69
CA LEU A 74 7.35 -11.34 -9.26
C LEU A 74 6.04 -10.71 -8.81
N ASP A 75 5.26 -11.41 -8.00
CA ASP A 75 4.04 -10.85 -7.43
C ASP A 75 4.04 -10.93 -5.91
N THR A 76 3.89 -9.80 -5.24
CA THR A 76 3.75 -9.75 -3.79
C THR A 76 2.32 -10.05 -3.33
N ALA A 77 1.30 -10.10 -4.19
CA ALA A 77 -0.05 -10.53 -3.84
C ALA A 77 -0.17 -12.06 -3.90
N VAL A 78 0.40 -12.76 -2.91
CA VAL A 78 0.35 -14.23 -2.86
C VAL A 78 -1.06 -14.73 -2.56
N GLU A 79 -1.65 -15.47 -3.49
CA GLU A 79 -2.95 -16.10 -3.34
C GLU A 79 -2.82 -17.52 -2.75
N GLU A 80 -3.62 -17.85 -1.73
CA GLU A 80 -3.58 -19.17 -1.09
C GLU A 80 -4.29 -20.27 -1.92
N ALA A 81 -5.12 -19.88 -2.89
CA ALA A 81 -5.93 -20.81 -3.69
C ALA A 81 -5.96 -20.39 -5.17
N PRO A 82 -5.85 -21.34 -6.12
CA PRO A 82 -5.97 -21.06 -7.54
C PRO A 82 -7.30 -20.39 -7.94
N PRO A 83 -7.32 -19.58 -9.02
CA PRO A 83 -6.22 -19.38 -9.97
C PRO A 83 -5.25 -18.30 -9.52
N ILE A 84 -3.97 -18.65 -9.31
CA ILE A 84 -2.91 -17.68 -9.01
C ILE A 84 -2.76 -16.73 -10.21
N VAL A 85 -3.04 -15.44 -10.01
CA VAL A 85 -2.91 -14.39 -11.03
C VAL A 85 -1.69 -13.52 -10.72
N ASN A 86 -0.98 -13.08 -11.76
CA ASN A 86 0.01 -12.01 -11.64
C ASN A 86 -0.70 -10.66 -11.79
N ASP A 87 -0.98 -9.97 -10.69
CA ASP A 87 -1.52 -8.61 -10.64
C ASP A 87 -0.43 -7.52 -10.64
N ASN A 88 0.84 -7.94 -10.67
CA ASN A 88 2.04 -7.11 -10.61
C ASN A 88 2.19 -6.31 -9.31
N ALA A 89 1.69 -6.77 -8.17
CA ALA A 89 2.01 -6.15 -6.89
C ALA A 89 3.53 -6.24 -6.62
N ARG A 90 4.18 -5.08 -6.47
CA ARG A 90 5.64 -4.96 -6.21
C ARG A 90 5.96 -4.28 -4.89
N SER A 91 4.99 -4.19 -4.00
CA SER A 91 5.14 -3.54 -2.70
C SER A 91 4.82 -4.49 -1.56
N ARG A 92 5.58 -4.42 -0.48
CA ARG A 92 5.30 -5.09 0.78
C ARG A 92 5.36 -4.13 1.96
N PRO A 93 4.56 -4.35 3.01
CA PRO A 93 4.80 -3.76 4.32
C PRO A 93 6.23 -3.98 4.84
N PRO A 94 6.72 -3.14 5.78
CA PRO A 94 7.89 -3.45 6.60
C PRO A 94 7.75 -4.83 7.21
N VAL A 95 8.86 -5.55 7.25
CA VAL A 95 8.94 -6.92 7.74
C VAL A 95 9.81 -6.90 8.98
N ALA A 96 9.26 -7.30 10.11
CA ALA A 96 9.99 -7.35 11.37
C ALA A 96 10.98 -8.53 11.38
N LEU A 97 11.99 -8.45 12.24
CA LEU A 97 12.92 -9.55 12.48
C LEU A 97 12.18 -10.89 12.68
N GLY A 98 12.51 -11.88 11.85
CA GLY A 98 11.98 -13.24 11.92
C GLY A 98 10.69 -13.47 11.13
N GLU A 99 10.01 -12.41 10.68
CA GLU A 99 8.81 -12.52 9.84
C GLU A 99 9.13 -13.04 8.43
N LEU A 100 8.11 -13.62 7.80
CA LEU A 100 8.19 -14.14 6.45
C LEU A 100 7.65 -13.14 5.44
N LEU A 101 8.48 -12.78 4.47
CA LEU A 101 8.07 -12.10 3.25
C LEU A 101 7.83 -13.15 2.17
N MET A 102 6.67 -13.11 1.52
CA MET A 102 6.31 -14.04 0.45
C MET A 102 6.13 -13.32 -0.88
N PHE A 103 6.45 -13.99 -1.98
CA PHE A 103 6.07 -13.56 -3.33
C PHE A 103 6.01 -14.75 -4.28
N ASP A 104 5.20 -14.64 -5.32
CA ASP A 104 5.09 -15.62 -6.39
C ASP A 104 5.98 -15.22 -7.56
N LEU A 105 6.46 -16.22 -8.29
CA LEU A 105 7.28 -16.07 -9.48
C LEU A 105 6.52 -16.60 -10.69
N PHE A 106 6.61 -15.84 -11.79
CA PHE A 106 5.96 -16.15 -13.06
C PHE A 106 6.94 -16.01 -14.22
N ILE A 107 6.74 -16.78 -15.27
CA ILE A 107 7.44 -16.63 -16.55
C ILE A 107 6.43 -16.13 -17.59
N GLU A 108 6.69 -14.95 -18.14
CA GLU A 108 5.91 -14.41 -19.26
C GLU A 108 6.06 -15.32 -20.49
N ASP A 109 4.93 -15.59 -21.15
CA ASP A 109 4.85 -16.54 -22.27
C ASP A 109 5.44 -17.93 -21.95
N GLY A 110 5.34 -18.36 -20.68
CA GLY A 110 5.85 -19.66 -20.22
C GLY A 110 4.92 -20.85 -20.49
N GLU A 111 3.67 -20.62 -20.92
CA GLU A 111 2.66 -21.67 -21.06
C GLU A 111 3.15 -22.85 -21.92
N GLY A 112 2.97 -24.07 -21.40
CA GLY A 112 3.34 -25.29 -22.12
C GLY A 112 4.83 -25.64 -22.09
N LEU A 113 5.70 -24.74 -21.62
CA LEU A 113 7.10 -25.06 -21.35
C LEU A 113 7.20 -25.97 -20.12
N SER A 114 8.26 -26.78 -20.08
CA SER A 114 8.47 -27.73 -18.98
C SER A 114 9.67 -27.32 -18.16
N ILE A 115 9.46 -27.01 -16.88
CA ILE A 115 10.50 -26.58 -15.96
C ILE A 115 10.93 -27.74 -15.05
N GLU A 116 12.24 -27.96 -14.92
CA GLU A 116 12.82 -28.94 -13.99
C GLU A 116 13.36 -28.27 -12.75
N GLY A 117 13.89 -27.06 -12.87
CA GLY A 117 14.54 -26.37 -11.77
C GLY A 117 14.66 -24.87 -11.97
N LEU A 118 15.07 -24.20 -10.90
CA LEU A 118 15.29 -22.76 -10.82
C LEU A 118 16.53 -22.51 -9.98
N SER A 119 17.47 -21.74 -10.52
CA SER A 119 18.53 -21.10 -9.74
C SER A 119 18.16 -19.63 -9.59
N LEU A 120 17.86 -19.20 -8.37
CA LEU A 120 17.43 -17.85 -8.04
C LEU A 120 18.57 -17.11 -7.34
N ALA A 121 19.01 -15.99 -7.91
CA ALA A 121 20.03 -15.14 -7.32
C ALA A 121 19.41 -13.80 -6.88
N PHE A 122 19.72 -13.34 -5.67
CA PHE A 122 19.35 -12.02 -5.19
C PHE A 122 20.55 -11.09 -5.27
N GLU A 123 20.32 -9.83 -5.64
CA GLU A 123 21.37 -8.82 -5.61
C GLU A 123 21.90 -8.69 -4.19
N ASN A 124 23.23 -8.82 -4.05
CA ASN A 124 23.90 -8.83 -2.76
C ASN A 124 25.02 -7.78 -2.66
N ASP A 125 25.09 -6.89 -3.66
CA ASP A 125 26.08 -5.84 -3.74
C ASP A 125 25.55 -4.53 -3.13
N GLU A 126 26.43 -3.82 -2.42
CA GLU A 126 26.16 -2.51 -1.87
C GLU A 126 25.95 -1.52 -3.04
N ILE A 127 24.70 -1.16 -3.32
CA ILE A 127 24.39 -0.11 -4.30
C ILE A 127 24.89 1.21 -3.70
N GLN A 128 25.77 1.93 -4.39
CA GLN A 128 26.51 3.10 -3.86
C GLN A 128 25.69 3.98 -2.89
N GLY A 129 26.05 3.90 -1.60
CA GLY A 129 25.44 4.69 -0.52
C GLY A 129 24.37 3.96 0.29
N ASP A 130 23.91 2.79 -0.16
CA ASP A 130 22.89 1.98 0.49
C ASP A 130 23.50 0.68 1.04
N ARG A 131 23.50 0.51 2.36
CA ARG A 131 24.14 -0.62 3.07
C ARG A 131 23.38 -1.95 2.92
N PHE A 132 22.56 -2.09 1.88
CA PHE A 132 21.74 -3.27 1.70
C PHE A 132 22.56 -4.42 1.11
N SER A 133 22.69 -5.50 1.87
CA SER A 133 23.16 -6.80 1.39
C SER A 133 22.05 -7.81 1.66
N PHE A 134 21.56 -8.51 0.64
CA PHE A 134 20.51 -9.52 0.82
C PHE A 134 20.81 -10.44 2.00
N THR A 135 22.04 -10.96 2.10
CA THR A 135 22.41 -11.91 3.17
C THR A 135 22.48 -11.30 4.58
N SER A 136 22.53 -9.97 4.69
CA SER A 136 22.42 -9.27 5.99
C SER A 136 20.97 -9.05 6.41
N PHE A 137 20.06 -8.93 5.46
CA PHE A 137 18.66 -8.59 5.72
C PHE A 137 17.72 -9.80 5.63
N PHE A 138 18.03 -10.78 4.79
CA PHE A 138 17.15 -11.89 4.46
C PHE A 138 17.90 -13.21 4.42
N SER A 139 17.13 -14.26 4.60
CA SER A 139 17.47 -15.62 4.25
C SER A 139 16.32 -16.21 3.46
N VAL A 140 16.59 -17.10 2.51
CA VAL A 140 15.53 -17.88 1.88
C VAL A 140 15.03 -18.87 2.92
N HIS A 141 13.75 -18.82 3.28
CA HIS A 141 13.12 -19.80 4.16
C HIS A 141 12.70 -21.05 3.39
N SER A 142 12.03 -20.85 2.25
CA SER A 142 11.64 -21.94 1.35
C SER A 142 11.35 -21.42 -0.06
N ILE A 143 11.53 -22.29 -1.05
CA ILE A 143 10.97 -22.13 -2.41
C ILE A 143 10.10 -23.35 -2.67
N GLU A 144 8.84 -23.14 -3.05
CA GLU A 144 7.84 -24.19 -3.22
C GLU A 144 7.05 -23.96 -4.52
N GLY A 145 6.85 -24.99 -5.34
CA GLY A 145 6.06 -24.86 -6.58
C GLY A 145 6.34 -25.94 -7.62
N LEU A 146 6.26 -25.56 -8.90
CA LEU A 146 6.54 -26.46 -10.04
C LEU A 146 7.98 -26.96 -10.05
N VAL A 147 8.90 -26.10 -9.61
CA VAL A 147 10.35 -26.33 -9.52
C VAL A 147 10.77 -27.26 -8.38
N GLY A 148 9.83 -27.72 -7.54
CA GLY A 148 10.10 -28.58 -6.40
C GLY A 148 10.06 -27.83 -5.06
N ARG A 149 10.88 -28.29 -4.10
CA ARG A 149 10.97 -27.69 -2.77
C ARG A 149 12.42 -27.51 -2.34
N ALA A 150 12.82 -26.28 -2.05
CA ALA A 150 14.06 -25.98 -1.36
C ALA A 150 13.78 -25.55 0.09
N GLY A 151 14.65 -25.99 1.01
CA GLY A 151 14.61 -25.60 2.41
C GLY A 151 15.35 -24.28 2.67
N PRO A 152 15.57 -23.95 3.96
CA PRO A 152 16.19 -22.69 4.35
C PRO A 152 17.63 -22.56 3.83
N SER A 153 18.00 -21.38 3.36
CA SER A 153 19.34 -21.04 2.90
C SER A 153 19.69 -19.59 3.21
N ARG A 154 20.92 -19.37 3.70
CA ARG A 154 21.49 -18.02 3.88
C ARG A 154 22.24 -17.51 2.64
N SER A 155 22.31 -18.31 1.59
CA SER A 155 22.96 -17.91 0.35
C SER A 155 22.04 -16.96 -0.43
N ALA A 156 22.61 -15.93 -1.05
CA ALA A 156 21.91 -15.11 -2.03
C ALA A 156 21.61 -15.87 -3.34
N LEU A 157 22.28 -17.00 -3.58
CA LEU A 157 21.99 -17.91 -4.68
C LEU A 157 21.40 -19.23 -4.13
N VAL A 158 20.20 -19.58 -4.57
CA VAL A 158 19.51 -20.81 -4.19
C VAL A 158 19.06 -21.55 -5.45
N SER A 159 19.42 -22.83 -5.55
CA SER A 159 18.97 -23.71 -6.63
C SER A 159 17.99 -24.76 -6.10
N VAL A 160 16.88 -24.94 -6.81
CA VAL A 160 15.85 -25.93 -6.53
C VAL A 160 15.58 -26.75 -7.79
N PHE A 161 15.39 -28.05 -7.63
CA PHE A 161 15.23 -28.99 -8.74
C PHE A 161 14.10 -30.00 -8.42
N ASN A 162 13.43 -30.45 -9.48
CA ASN A 162 12.37 -31.44 -9.45
C ASN A 162 12.56 -32.41 -10.63
N SER A 163 13.01 -33.63 -10.32
CA SER A 163 13.43 -34.66 -11.28
C SER A 163 12.33 -35.22 -12.20
N GLY A 164 11.13 -34.65 -12.20
CA GLY A 164 10.02 -35.07 -13.06
C GLY A 164 9.65 -34.08 -14.17
N GLY A 165 10.16 -32.85 -14.12
CA GLY A 165 9.64 -31.75 -14.94
C GLY A 165 8.17 -31.43 -14.67
N ARG A 166 7.80 -30.17 -14.79
CA ARG A 166 6.39 -29.75 -14.70
C ARG A 166 6.08 -28.76 -15.80
N THR A 167 4.93 -28.94 -16.44
CA THR A 167 4.46 -27.99 -17.46
C THR A 167 3.90 -26.75 -16.79
N ILE A 168 4.35 -25.58 -17.24
CA ILE A 168 3.85 -24.27 -16.79
C ILE A 168 2.44 -24.06 -17.36
N GLY A 169 1.51 -23.67 -16.49
CA GLY A 169 0.13 -23.37 -16.87
C GLY A 169 0.00 -22.02 -17.60
N ALA A 170 -1.22 -21.71 -18.06
CA ALA A 170 -1.52 -20.47 -18.77
C ALA A 170 -1.27 -19.19 -17.94
N ASN A 171 -1.23 -19.30 -16.60
CA ASN A 171 -0.94 -18.18 -15.73
C ASN A 171 0.57 -17.89 -15.58
N GLY A 172 1.46 -18.75 -16.11
CA GLY A 172 2.91 -18.55 -16.03
C GLY A 172 3.54 -18.84 -14.68
N TYR A 173 2.77 -19.23 -13.65
CA TYR A 173 3.27 -19.46 -12.29
C TYR A 173 4.30 -20.58 -12.24
N ILE A 174 5.42 -20.37 -11.54
CA ILE A 174 6.46 -21.39 -11.34
C ILE A 174 6.75 -21.73 -9.89
N ALA A 175 6.72 -20.75 -8.98
CA ALA A 175 7.11 -20.96 -7.58
C ALA A 175 6.63 -19.83 -6.66
N THR A 176 6.43 -20.15 -5.39
CA THR A 176 6.32 -19.20 -4.28
C THR A 176 7.63 -19.20 -3.51
N VAL A 177 8.19 -18.01 -3.29
CA VAL A 177 9.40 -17.80 -2.50
C VAL A 177 9.02 -17.19 -1.15
N LYS A 178 9.54 -17.79 -0.07
CA LYS A 178 9.41 -17.25 1.29
C LYS A 178 10.80 -16.82 1.76
N LEU A 179 10.96 -15.55 2.05
CA LEU A 179 12.15 -14.97 2.67
C LEU A 179 11.88 -14.75 4.15
N GLN A 180 12.83 -15.11 5.01
CA GLN A 180 12.79 -14.73 6.43
C GLN A 180 13.68 -13.53 6.66
N ALA A 181 13.13 -12.48 7.26
CA ALA A 181 13.87 -11.29 7.66
C ALA A 181 14.84 -11.65 8.81
N LEU A 182 16.10 -11.26 8.66
CA LEU A 182 17.18 -11.45 9.65
C LEU A 182 17.41 -10.23 10.53
N GLN A 183 16.74 -9.12 10.21
CA GLN A 183 16.65 -7.88 10.96
C GLN A 183 15.41 -7.13 10.50
N ASP A 184 15.05 -6.05 11.19
CA ASP A 184 13.94 -5.21 10.75
C ASP A 184 14.26 -4.61 9.38
N ILE A 185 13.38 -4.86 8.42
CA ILE A 185 13.57 -4.37 7.06
C ILE A 185 13.07 -2.94 6.98
N VAL A 186 14.02 -2.02 6.84
CA VAL A 186 13.72 -0.59 6.75
C VAL A 186 12.93 -0.29 5.48
N GLN A 187 12.05 0.71 5.59
CA GLN A 187 11.31 1.25 4.45
C GLN A 187 12.25 1.67 3.30
N GLY A 188 11.78 1.52 2.07
CA GLY A 188 12.54 1.85 0.87
C GLY A 188 13.52 0.77 0.43
N THR A 189 13.69 -0.29 1.23
CA THR A 189 14.54 -1.44 0.85
C THR A 189 14.03 -2.07 -0.44
N SER A 190 14.83 -2.01 -1.49
CA SER A 190 14.57 -2.69 -2.76
C SER A 190 15.17 -4.09 -2.70
N VAL A 191 14.34 -5.12 -2.87
CA VAL A 191 14.81 -6.49 -3.07
C VAL A 191 14.74 -6.78 -4.56
N ARG A 192 15.89 -7.15 -5.13
CA ARG A 192 16.08 -7.35 -6.57
C ARG A 192 16.63 -8.73 -6.84
N ILE A 193 16.17 -9.33 -7.93
CA ILE A 193 16.71 -10.59 -8.44
C ILE A 193 17.89 -10.25 -9.37
N GLU A 194 19.03 -10.88 -9.13
CA GLU A 194 20.28 -10.62 -9.84
C GLU A 194 20.22 -11.19 -11.26
N SER A 195 20.49 -10.33 -12.24
CA SER A 195 20.59 -10.72 -13.65
C SER A 195 21.84 -11.58 -13.91
N GLY A 196 21.79 -12.46 -14.91
CA GLY A 196 22.93 -13.29 -15.33
C GLY A 196 23.24 -14.50 -14.44
N ARG A 197 22.80 -14.50 -13.18
CA ARG A 197 22.91 -15.67 -12.27
C ARG A 197 21.60 -16.37 -12.01
N THR A 198 20.47 -15.71 -12.29
CA THR A 198 19.16 -16.34 -12.26
C THR A 198 18.93 -17.14 -13.53
N GLN A 199 18.62 -18.43 -13.38
CA GLN A 199 18.50 -19.39 -14.48
C GLN A 199 17.31 -20.32 -14.26
N VAL A 200 16.67 -20.72 -15.36
CA VAL A 200 15.62 -21.75 -15.38
C VAL A 200 16.20 -22.99 -16.05
N ILE A 201 15.85 -24.17 -15.55
CA ILE A 201 16.32 -25.44 -16.12
C ILE A 201 15.18 -26.07 -16.89
N ASP A 202 15.38 -26.25 -18.20
CA ASP A 202 14.38 -26.86 -19.07
C ASP A 202 14.36 -28.37 -18.86
N ALA A 203 13.20 -28.92 -18.50
CA ALA A 203 13.05 -30.36 -18.24
C ALA A 203 13.18 -31.24 -19.49
N ARG A 204 13.08 -30.66 -20.70
CA ARG A 204 13.20 -31.40 -21.95
C ARG A 204 14.66 -31.63 -22.31
N THR A 205 15.52 -30.65 -22.04
CA THR A 205 16.93 -30.66 -22.46
C THR A 205 17.88 -30.87 -21.28
N GLY A 206 17.46 -30.54 -20.06
CA GLY A 206 18.30 -30.46 -18.86
C GLY A 206 19.24 -29.24 -18.86
N GLU A 207 19.15 -28.37 -19.85
CA GLU A 207 20.01 -27.19 -19.99
C GLU A 207 19.50 -26.01 -19.15
N SER A 208 20.44 -25.17 -18.73
CA SER A 208 20.13 -23.89 -18.07
C SER A 208 19.90 -22.79 -19.10
N ASP A 209 18.74 -22.16 -19.02
CA ASP A 209 18.36 -21.01 -19.83
C ASP A 209 18.40 -19.72 -18.98
N SER A 210 18.78 -18.60 -19.61
CA SER A 210 18.78 -17.29 -18.95
C SER A 210 17.40 -16.64 -19.02
N VAL A 211 16.97 -15.99 -17.94
CA VAL A 211 15.70 -15.23 -17.94
C VAL A 211 15.98 -13.75 -17.70
N SER A 212 15.15 -12.89 -18.29
CA SER A 212 15.18 -11.46 -18.00
C SER A 212 14.57 -11.20 -16.62
N VAL A 213 15.29 -10.50 -15.76
CA VAL A 213 14.86 -10.16 -14.39
C VAL A 213 14.60 -8.66 -14.22
N GLU A 214 14.51 -7.90 -15.31
CA GLU A 214 14.35 -6.44 -15.29
C GLU A 214 13.11 -6.00 -14.47
N ALA A 215 12.03 -6.77 -14.55
CA ALA A 215 10.80 -6.52 -13.80
C ALA A 215 10.78 -7.22 -12.43
N ALA A 216 11.79 -8.01 -12.04
CA ALA A 216 11.78 -8.83 -10.84
C ALA A 216 12.35 -8.08 -9.62
N THR A 217 11.70 -6.96 -9.30
CA THR A 217 12.02 -6.12 -8.15
C THR A 217 10.75 -5.89 -7.33
N PHE A 218 10.87 -5.91 -6.00
CA PHE A 218 9.86 -5.34 -5.11
C PHE A 218 10.49 -4.42 -4.08
N ILE A 219 9.68 -3.52 -3.54
CA ILE A 219 10.11 -2.53 -2.54
C ILE A 219 9.35 -2.81 -1.25
N VAL A 220 10.07 -2.82 -0.14
CA VAL A 220 9.47 -2.76 1.19
C VAL A 220 9.00 -1.33 1.41
N THR A 221 7.72 -1.10 1.12
CA THR A 221 7.05 0.18 1.28
C THR A 221 6.81 0.48 2.75
N ASN A 222 6.83 1.75 3.09
CA ASN A 222 6.47 2.21 4.42
C ASN A 222 4.99 1.93 4.72
N THR A 223 4.67 1.31 5.85
CA THR A 223 3.28 1.20 6.37
C THR A 223 2.96 2.18 7.48
N GLN A 224 3.95 2.89 7.99
CA GLN A 224 3.72 3.96 8.94
C GLN A 224 3.49 5.24 8.17
N PHE A 225 2.31 5.82 8.32
CA PHE A 225 2.11 7.22 7.99
C PHE A 225 2.12 8.00 9.29
N ASP A 226 2.43 9.28 9.21
CA ASP A 226 2.30 10.20 10.34
C ASP A 226 1.17 11.16 10.04
N LEU A 227 0.37 11.44 11.05
CA LEU A 227 -0.61 12.51 11.02
C LEU A 227 -0.20 13.56 12.04
N SER A 228 -0.30 14.83 11.65
CA SER A 228 -0.19 15.96 12.56
C SER A 228 -1.42 16.85 12.44
N LEU A 229 -1.64 17.62 13.50
CA LEU A 229 -2.63 18.68 13.54
C LEU A 229 -1.92 20.01 13.49
N ASP A 230 -2.54 20.99 12.83
CA ASP A 230 -2.03 22.34 12.71
C ASP A 230 -3.14 23.37 12.95
N LEU A 231 -2.83 24.42 13.70
CA LEU A 231 -3.72 25.56 13.93
C LEU A 231 -3.38 26.77 13.06
N ASP A 232 -2.33 26.65 12.24
CA ASP A 232 -1.95 27.63 11.23
C ASP A 232 -2.57 27.24 9.87
N VAL A 233 -3.23 28.20 9.22
CA VAL A 233 -3.91 28.00 7.93
C VAL A 233 -3.03 28.42 6.74
N THR A 234 -1.79 28.83 7.02
CA THR A 234 -0.83 29.12 5.95
C THR A 234 -0.42 27.81 5.24
N PRO A 235 -0.11 27.83 3.95
CA PRO A 235 0.18 26.59 3.21
C PRO A 235 1.39 25.82 3.79
N GLY A 236 1.13 24.59 4.24
CA GLY A 236 2.16 23.68 4.77
C GLY A 236 1.78 23.18 6.16
N ASN A 237 2.66 22.36 6.75
CA ASN A 237 2.54 21.95 8.14
C ASN A 237 3.60 22.70 8.96
N GLN A 238 3.17 23.74 9.66
CA GLN A 238 3.94 24.56 10.59
C GLN A 238 4.08 23.88 11.96
N ASN A 239 3.27 22.84 12.22
CA ASN A 239 3.18 22.14 13.50
C ASN A 239 2.77 23.08 14.64
N ARG A 240 1.84 24.02 14.38
CA ARG A 240 1.32 24.90 15.41
C ARG A 240 0.26 24.16 16.22
N ASP A 241 0.63 23.75 17.43
CA ASP A 241 -0.25 23.01 18.33
C ASP A 241 -0.96 23.88 19.37
N LEU A 242 -0.73 25.20 19.34
CA LEU A 242 -1.30 26.16 20.26
C LEU A 242 -1.74 27.44 19.54
N ARG A 243 -2.97 27.87 19.80
CA ARG A 243 -3.50 29.16 19.35
C ARG A 243 -4.26 29.86 20.46
N PHE A 244 -3.87 31.10 20.71
CA PHE A 244 -4.50 31.99 21.68
C PHE A 244 -5.41 33.00 20.99
N GLY A 245 -6.26 33.65 21.79
CA GLY A 245 -7.04 34.80 21.34
C GLY A 245 -8.17 34.47 20.38
N ILE A 246 -8.74 33.27 20.46
CA ILE A 246 -9.93 32.92 19.70
C ILE A 246 -11.12 33.78 20.16
N GLU A 247 -11.78 34.45 19.22
CA GLU A 247 -13.04 35.15 19.48
C GLU A 247 -14.19 34.14 19.51
N SER A 248 -15.18 34.32 20.39
CA SER A 248 -16.32 33.39 20.46
C SER A 248 -17.17 33.34 19.19
N SER A 249 -17.05 34.35 18.32
CA SER A 249 -17.75 34.41 17.03
C SER A 249 -16.93 33.93 15.84
N SER A 250 -15.66 33.56 16.02
CA SER A 250 -14.80 33.11 14.93
C SER A 250 -14.77 31.59 14.83
N ASN A 251 -14.59 31.06 13.63
CA ASN A 251 -14.37 29.63 13.45
C ASN A 251 -12.95 29.28 13.88
N VAL A 252 -12.80 28.15 14.55
CA VAL A 252 -11.51 27.50 14.78
C VAL A 252 -11.30 26.48 13.67
N GLU A 253 -10.23 26.69 12.92
CA GLU A 253 -9.81 25.79 11.85
C GLU A 253 -8.62 24.96 12.32
N ILE A 254 -8.71 23.64 12.18
CA ILE A 254 -7.65 22.69 12.52
C ILE A 254 -7.31 21.89 11.27
N GLU A 255 -6.14 22.12 10.71
CA GLU A 255 -5.65 21.36 9.57
C GLU A 255 -5.11 20.01 10.02
N VAL A 256 -5.28 19.00 9.16
CA VAL A 256 -4.71 17.67 9.31
C VAL A 256 -3.69 17.48 8.20
N HIS A 257 -2.44 17.24 8.58
CA HIS A 257 -1.37 16.98 7.64
C HIS A 257 -0.91 15.54 7.71
N GLY A 258 -0.61 14.99 6.54
CA GLY A 258 -0.12 13.64 6.38
C GLY A 258 1.33 13.62 5.94
N ASN A 259 2.11 12.74 6.52
CA ASN A 259 3.42 12.35 5.99
C ASN A 259 3.43 10.85 5.70
N ARG A 260 4.08 10.47 4.61
CA ARG A 260 4.21 9.09 4.14
C ARG A 260 2.85 8.45 3.82
N ILE A 261 1.95 9.23 3.23
CA ILE A 261 0.56 8.88 2.91
C ILE A 261 0.34 8.25 1.53
N GLY A 262 1.38 8.15 0.68
CA GLY A 262 1.25 7.62 -0.68
C GLY A 262 0.65 6.22 -0.77
N SER A 263 0.02 5.91 -1.91
CA SER A 263 -0.74 4.69 -2.20
C SER A 263 -1.98 4.46 -1.34
N ALA A 264 -2.38 5.44 -0.53
CA ALA A 264 -3.65 5.40 0.19
C ALA A 264 -4.84 5.55 -0.76
N VAL A 265 -5.92 4.82 -0.51
CA VAL A 265 -7.19 4.95 -1.24
C VAL A 265 -8.23 5.70 -0.41
N GLY A 266 -8.01 5.82 0.90
CA GLY A 266 -8.91 6.55 1.79
C GLY A 266 -8.41 6.48 3.23
N PHE A 267 -9.12 7.18 4.11
CA PHE A 267 -8.80 7.24 5.53
C PHE A 267 -10.03 7.33 6.42
N ILE A 268 -9.85 6.94 7.68
CA ILE A 268 -10.78 7.17 8.77
C ILE A 268 -10.00 7.88 9.88
N LEU A 269 -10.46 9.04 10.31
CA LEU A 269 -9.87 9.79 11.42
C LEU A 269 -10.87 9.86 12.56
N GLU A 270 -10.43 9.57 13.77
CA GLU A 270 -11.20 9.77 14.99
C GLU A 270 -10.54 10.84 15.84
N PHE A 271 -11.34 11.84 16.18
CA PHE A 271 -10.96 12.95 17.05
C PHE A 271 -11.78 12.96 18.32
N VAL A 272 -11.20 13.52 19.38
CA VAL A 272 -11.90 13.84 20.62
C VAL A 272 -11.71 15.32 20.91
N ALA A 273 -12.81 16.06 20.96
CA ALA A 273 -12.83 17.48 21.33
C ALA A 273 -13.29 17.66 22.78
N GLN A 274 -12.58 18.47 23.55
CA GLN A 274 -13.04 18.91 24.87
C GLN A 274 -14.24 19.87 24.74
N PRO A 275 -15.08 20.01 25.79
CA PRO A 275 -16.20 20.96 25.79
C PRO A 275 -15.75 22.39 25.49
N GLY A 276 -16.65 23.21 24.93
CA GLY A 276 -16.38 24.59 24.55
C GLY A 276 -16.17 24.79 23.04
N LEU A 277 -16.04 23.71 22.27
CA LEU A 277 -16.03 23.72 20.81
C LEU A 277 -17.14 22.81 20.27
N THR A 278 -17.94 23.33 19.37
CA THR A 278 -18.92 22.57 18.59
C THR A 278 -18.33 22.27 17.21
N PHE A 279 -18.31 20.99 16.81
CA PHE A 279 -17.85 20.59 15.47
C PHE A 279 -18.88 20.97 14.42
N ASP A 280 -18.44 21.70 13.39
CA ASP A 280 -19.31 22.15 12.29
C ASP A 280 -19.17 21.26 11.07
N SER A 281 -17.94 21.07 10.58
CA SER A 281 -17.70 20.34 9.34
C SER A 281 -16.25 19.88 9.18
N PHE A 282 -16.05 18.98 8.20
CA PHE A 282 -14.74 18.58 7.70
C PHE A 282 -14.65 18.82 6.19
N GLU A 283 -13.60 19.51 5.77
CA GLU A 283 -13.29 19.77 4.37
C GLU A 283 -12.07 18.91 3.98
N ALA A 284 -12.22 18.04 2.98
CA ALA A 284 -11.10 17.25 2.48
C ALA A 284 -10.10 18.14 1.75
N GLY A 285 -8.81 17.90 1.96
CA GLY A 285 -7.72 18.63 1.35
C GLY A 285 -7.31 18.06 -0.01
N ASP A 286 -6.48 18.84 -0.71
CA ASP A 286 -6.14 18.60 -2.12
C ASP A 286 -5.33 17.32 -2.36
N VAL A 287 -4.70 16.75 -1.33
CA VAL A 287 -3.93 15.50 -1.53
C VAL A 287 -4.84 14.38 -2.02
N PHE A 288 -6.09 14.31 -1.56
CA PHE A 288 -7.06 13.30 -2.03
C PHE A 288 -7.86 13.71 -3.26
N GLY A 289 -7.45 14.75 -3.99
CA GLY A 289 -8.04 15.16 -5.27
C GLY A 289 -9.56 15.30 -5.24
N ASP A 290 -10.27 14.34 -5.86
CA ASP A 290 -11.75 14.25 -5.92
C ASP A 290 -12.35 13.46 -4.74
N GLY A 291 -11.64 13.38 -3.62
CA GLY A 291 -12.00 12.64 -2.43
C GLY A 291 -13.44 12.91 -1.99
N ARG A 292 -14.17 11.84 -1.69
CA ARG A 292 -15.55 11.91 -1.21
C ARG A 292 -15.57 11.71 0.29
N THR A 293 -16.01 12.75 0.99
CA THR A 293 -16.24 12.72 2.44
C THR A 293 -17.64 12.16 2.71
N LEU A 294 -17.74 11.20 3.62
CA LEU A 294 -19.04 10.85 4.21
C LEU A 294 -19.41 11.89 5.28
N PRO A 295 -20.70 12.11 5.59
CA PRO A 295 -21.07 12.92 6.75
C PRO A 295 -20.34 12.42 7.99
N ALA A 296 -19.72 13.34 8.74
CA ALA A 296 -19.01 12.98 9.96
C ALA A 296 -19.98 12.34 10.97
N ASP A 297 -19.53 11.30 11.66
CA ASP A 297 -20.27 10.70 12.78
C ASP A 297 -19.81 11.37 14.07
N THR A 298 -20.72 12.12 14.70
CA THR A 298 -20.47 12.82 15.95
C THR A 298 -21.23 12.14 17.08
N THR A 299 -20.50 11.50 17.99
CA THR A 299 -21.08 10.84 19.18
C THR A 299 -20.46 11.44 20.44
N GLY A 300 -21.16 12.41 21.04
CA GLY A 300 -20.65 13.17 22.19
C GLY A 300 -19.42 13.99 21.78
N ALA A 301 -18.29 13.75 22.44
CA ALA A 301 -17.01 14.39 22.14
C ALA A 301 -16.23 13.73 21.00
N SER A 302 -16.61 12.51 20.58
CA SER A 302 -15.94 11.78 19.50
C SER A 302 -16.48 12.20 18.14
N ILE A 303 -15.57 12.48 17.21
CA ILE A 303 -15.85 12.91 15.85
C ILE A 303 -15.10 11.96 14.92
N VAL A 304 -15.84 11.21 14.09
CA VAL A 304 -15.26 10.31 13.10
C VAL A 304 -15.48 10.85 11.70
N VAL A 305 -14.39 11.06 10.98
CA VAL A 305 -14.38 11.52 9.59
C VAL A 305 -13.89 10.38 8.71
N THR A 306 -14.62 10.13 7.61
CA THR A 306 -14.22 9.13 6.61
C THR A 306 -14.15 9.77 5.23
N VAL A 307 -13.02 9.59 4.56
CA VAL A 307 -12.81 10.03 3.17
C VAL A 307 -12.30 8.88 2.35
N ALA A 308 -12.81 8.74 1.13
CA ALA A 308 -12.29 7.81 0.14
C ALA A 308 -12.06 8.51 -1.20
N ASP A 309 -10.95 8.20 -1.84
CA ASP A 309 -10.66 8.60 -3.21
C ASP A 309 -11.24 7.55 -4.19
N VAL A 310 -11.87 8.04 -5.25
CA VAL A 310 -12.42 7.23 -6.34
C VAL A 310 -11.54 7.24 -7.58
N ALA A 311 -10.53 8.12 -7.63
CA ALA A 311 -9.60 8.26 -8.75
C ALA A 311 -8.47 7.22 -8.74
N GLY A 312 -8.24 6.57 -7.59
CA GLY A 312 -7.24 5.51 -7.43
C GLY A 312 -6.36 5.73 -6.19
N PRO A 313 -5.25 4.99 -6.09
CA PRO A 313 -4.28 5.19 -5.02
C PRO A 313 -3.59 6.56 -5.11
N LEU A 314 -3.42 7.20 -3.97
CA LEU A 314 -2.78 8.49 -3.80
C LEU A 314 -1.33 8.50 -4.33
N VAL A 315 -0.98 9.49 -5.16
CA VAL A 315 0.40 9.66 -5.65
C VAL A 315 1.25 10.51 -4.70
N ALA A 316 0.63 11.46 -3.98
CA ALA A 316 1.33 12.32 -3.05
C ALA A 316 1.81 11.54 -1.81
N ASN A 317 3.08 11.74 -1.44
CA ASN A 317 3.63 11.10 -0.24
C ASN A 317 3.42 11.92 1.04
N SER A 318 3.09 13.20 0.95
CA SER A 318 2.80 14.06 2.11
C SER A 318 1.92 15.25 1.68
N GLY A 319 1.25 15.88 2.63
CA GLY A 319 0.53 17.14 2.43
C GLY A 319 -0.74 17.27 3.25
N PHE A 320 -1.50 18.31 2.94
CA PHE A 320 -2.76 18.68 3.59
C PHE A 320 -3.87 17.67 3.28
N ILE A 321 -4.27 16.90 4.29
CA ILE A 321 -5.32 15.86 4.20
C ILE A 321 -6.72 16.46 4.25
N GLY A 322 -6.89 17.54 5.01
CA GLY A 322 -8.15 18.23 5.19
C GLY A 322 -8.17 19.08 6.45
N LYS A 323 -9.30 19.74 6.69
CA LYS A 323 -9.47 20.72 7.77
C LYS A 323 -10.76 20.48 8.51
N MET A 324 -10.68 20.45 9.83
CA MET A 324 -11.82 20.47 10.72
C MET A 324 -12.20 21.91 11.04
N ILE A 325 -13.49 22.20 11.04
CA ILE A 325 -14.03 23.51 11.39
C ILE A 325 -14.88 23.36 12.65
N PHE A 326 -14.60 24.20 13.64
CA PHE A 326 -15.33 24.27 14.91
C PHE A 326 -15.83 25.68 15.16
N SER A 327 -16.99 25.78 15.80
CA SER A 327 -17.53 27.01 16.38
C SER A 327 -17.31 27.00 17.89
N PRO A 328 -16.64 28.01 18.48
CA PRO A 328 -16.58 28.19 19.93
C PRO A 328 -17.96 28.39 20.53
N ASP A 329 -18.20 27.79 21.70
CA ASP A 329 -19.40 28.04 22.49
C ASP A 329 -19.34 29.45 23.14
N ASP A 330 -20.49 30.00 23.55
CA ASP A 330 -20.58 31.35 24.14
C ASP A 330 -19.70 31.55 25.40
N ASP A 331 -19.43 30.47 26.14
CA ASP A 331 -18.62 30.45 27.34
C ASP A 331 -17.22 29.82 27.13
N PHE A 332 -16.80 29.67 25.87
CA PHE A 332 -15.50 29.13 25.52
C PHE A 332 -14.36 29.85 26.24
N ARG A 333 -13.48 29.04 26.86
CA ARG A 333 -12.25 29.52 27.51
C ARG A 333 -11.04 28.89 26.88
N GLU A 334 -11.05 27.57 26.84
CA GLU A 334 -10.00 26.73 26.30
C GLU A 334 -10.61 25.38 25.93
N ALA A 335 -10.12 24.76 24.86
CA ALA A 335 -10.40 23.35 24.57
C ALA A 335 -9.21 22.70 23.86
N ARG A 336 -9.01 21.43 24.17
CA ARG A 336 -8.11 20.55 23.42
C ARG A 336 -8.89 19.74 22.39
N VAL A 337 -8.36 19.65 21.18
CA VAL A 337 -8.79 18.69 20.16
C VAL A 337 -7.66 17.70 19.93
N SER A 338 -7.96 16.42 20.08
CA SER A 338 -6.98 15.33 19.95
C SER A 338 -7.36 14.41 18.81
N LEU A 339 -6.46 14.18 17.85
CA LEU A 339 -6.52 13.04 16.95
C LEU A 339 -6.17 11.80 17.77
N VAL A 340 -7.12 10.90 17.98
CA VAL A 340 -6.91 9.69 18.80
C VAL A 340 -6.65 8.45 17.96
N ARG A 341 -7.06 8.46 16.69
CA ARG A 341 -6.85 7.35 15.76
C ARG A 341 -6.85 7.85 14.32
N GLY A 342 -5.81 7.50 13.57
CA GLY A 342 -5.82 7.59 12.10
C GLY A 342 -5.74 6.22 11.47
N GLU A 343 -6.62 5.94 10.53
CA GLU A 343 -6.59 4.74 9.69
C GLU A 343 -6.46 5.13 8.24
N MET A 344 -5.69 4.35 7.48
CA MET A 344 -5.50 4.59 6.05
C MET A 344 -5.58 3.27 5.30
N LEU A 345 -6.45 3.18 4.30
CA LEU A 345 -6.58 2.01 3.44
C LEU A 345 -5.48 2.04 2.37
N ARG A 346 -4.52 1.10 2.42
CA ARG A 346 -3.41 0.98 1.49
C ARG A 346 -3.22 -0.49 1.10
N GLY A 347 -3.13 -0.77 -0.20
CA GLY A 347 -2.86 -2.14 -0.68
C GLY A 347 -3.84 -3.19 -0.16
N GLY A 348 -5.11 -2.82 0.03
CA GLY A 348 -6.17 -3.71 0.54
C GLY A 348 -6.24 -3.89 2.06
N GLY A 349 -5.33 -3.26 2.83
CA GLY A 349 -5.33 -3.31 4.30
C GLY A 349 -5.40 -1.93 4.95
N PHE A 350 -5.91 -1.88 6.19
CA PHE A 350 -5.86 -0.69 7.01
C PHE A 350 -4.53 -0.58 7.75
N LEU A 351 -3.90 0.58 7.62
CA LEU A 351 -2.73 0.99 8.37
C LEU A 351 -3.18 1.96 9.46
N PHE A 352 -2.45 2.01 10.57
CA PHE A 352 -2.79 2.85 11.72
C PHE A 352 -1.67 3.87 11.98
N SER A 353 -2.07 5.10 12.27
CA SER A 353 -1.18 6.18 12.70
C SER A 353 -1.67 6.82 13.99
N GLY A 354 -0.70 7.39 14.69
CA GLY A 354 -0.78 7.83 16.07
C GLY A 354 -1.55 9.13 16.30
N THR A 355 -1.32 9.66 17.49
CA THR A 355 -2.09 10.71 18.13
C THR A 355 -1.43 12.07 18.00
N GLY A 356 -2.23 13.12 17.82
CA GLY A 356 -1.81 14.52 17.91
C GLY A 356 -2.83 15.28 18.75
N SER A 357 -2.44 16.42 19.31
CA SER A 357 -3.41 17.30 19.97
C SER A 357 -3.05 18.74 19.79
N VAL A 358 -4.06 19.58 19.64
CA VAL A 358 -3.91 21.03 19.62
C VAL A 358 -4.74 21.66 20.73
N LEU A 359 -4.28 22.80 21.22
CA LEU A 359 -4.91 23.59 22.25
C LEU A 359 -5.33 24.93 21.67
N VAL A 360 -6.60 25.27 21.82
CA VAL A 360 -7.13 26.58 21.48
C VAL A 360 -7.62 27.25 22.75
N SER A 361 -7.29 28.52 22.93
CA SER A 361 -7.65 29.29 24.11
C SER A 361 -8.05 30.72 23.75
N THR A 362 -8.92 31.29 24.57
CA THR A 362 -9.31 32.71 24.55
C THR A 362 -8.37 33.58 25.37
N SER A 363 -7.67 33.00 26.37
CA SER A 363 -6.68 33.73 27.17
C SER A 363 -5.34 33.77 26.47
N ILE A 364 -4.54 34.78 26.77
CA ILE A 364 -3.14 34.85 26.35
C ILE A 364 -2.29 34.63 27.60
N ASP A 365 -1.41 33.64 27.56
CA ASP A 365 -0.50 33.31 28.65
C ASP A 365 0.79 32.75 28.03
N PHE A 366 1.62 33.66 27.52
CA PHE A 366 2.86 33.32 26.82
C PHE A 366 3.94 32.83 27.79
N ASP A 367 3.87 33.20 29.07
CA ASP A 367 4.81 32.80 30.11
C ASP A 367 4.35 31.61 30.97
N GLU A 368 3.19 31.04 30.66
CA GLU A 368 2.57 29.89 31.34
C GLU A 368 2.33 30.12 32.85
N SER A 369 2.07 31.38 33.24
CA SER A 369 1.80 31.76 34.63
C SER A 369 0.37 31.44 35.07
N GLY A 370 -0.53 31.18 34.12
CA GLY A 370 -1.97 30.99 34.33
C GLY A 370 -2.77 32.30 34.35
N GLU A 371 -2.13 33.45 34.12
CA GLU A 371 -2.77 34.77 34.10
C GLU A 371 -2.41 35.53 32.83
N THR A 372 -3.37 36.25 32.23
CA THR A 372 -3.08 37.22 31.17
C THR A 372 -2.69 38.55 31.80
N ASP A 373 -1.40 38.89 31.80
CA ASP A 373 -0.89 40.07 32.49
C ASP A 373 0.12 40.89 31.66
N PHE A 374 0.65 41.99 32.21
CA PHE A 374 1.55 42.86 31.47
C PHE A 374 2.87 42.19 31.01
N ARG A 375 3.26 41.06 31.62
CA ARG A 375 4.43 40.28 31.17
C ARG A 375 4.17 39.66 29.82
N ASP A 376 2.97 39.14 29.57
CA ASP A 376 2.58 38.64 28.25
C ASP A 376 2.67 39.73 27.19
N PHE A 377 2.24 40.94 27.53
CA PHE A 377 2.37 42.09 26.64
C PHE A 377 3.85 42.39 26.33
N LEU A 378 4.73 42.34 27.33
CA LEU A 378 6.17 42.57 27.11
C LEU A 378 6.80 41.45 26.25
N LEU A 379 6.37 40.21 26.40
CA LEU A 379 6.81 39.09 25.56
C LEU A 379 6.35 39.27 24.11
N PHE A 380 5.08 39.63 23.90
CA PHE A 380 4.57 39.98 22.58
C PHE A 380 5.35 41.15 21.95
N ALA A 381 5.57 42.22 22.71
CA ALA A 381 6.30 43.40 22.23
C ALA A 381 7.75 43.06 21.83
N ALA A 382 8.37 42.08 22.49
CA ALA A 382 9.69 41.59 22.11
C ALA A 382 9.70 40.82 20.78
N ALA A 383 8.58 40.19 20.42
CA ALA A 383 8.39 39.45 19.16
C ALA A 383 7.83 40.32 18.02
N PHE A 384 7.36 41.54 18.31
CA PHE A 384 6.74 42.43 17.33
C PHE A 384 7.66 42.76 16.15
N GLY A 385 7.14 42.60 14.94
CA GLY A 385 7.83 42.80 13.67
C GLY A 385 8.62 41.59 13.17
N THR A 386 8.52 40.43 13.84
CA THR A 386 9.14 39.19 13.37
C THR A 386 8.30 38.53 12.27
N LEU A 387 8.96 37.83 11.34
CA LEU A 387 8.35 37.07 10.25
C LEU A 387 8.67 35.58 10.41
N SER A 388 7.78 34.70 9.93
CA SER A 388 7.96 33.24 9.94
C SER A 388 9.23 32.74 9.24
N THR A 389 9.84 33.57 8.39
CA THR A 389 11.10 33.30 7.70
C THR A 389 12.36 33.74 8.47
N GLN A 390 12.20 34.38 9.62
CA GLN A 390 13.30 34.92 10.44
C GLN A 390 13.64 33.99 11.60
N ALA A 391 14.93 33.90 11.92
CA ALA A 391 15.39 33.20 13.11
C ALA A 391 14.86 33.92 14.37
N GLY A 392 14.22 33.16 15.27
CA GLY A 392 13.62 33.71 16.50
C GLY A 392 12.14 34.09 16.38
N PHE A 393 11.51 33.85 15.24
CA PHE A 393 10.05 33.84 15.17
C PHE A 393 9.48 32.75 16.07
N ASP A 394 8.45 33.10 16.83
CA ASP A 394 7.69 32.20 17.67
C ASP A 394 6.21 32.39 17.32
N GLY A 395 5.63 31.38 16.65
CA GLY A 395 4.28 31.44 16.11
C GLY A 395 3.19 31.62 17.17
N ARG A 396 3.51 31.48 18.46
CA ARG A 396 2.57 31.80 19.54
C ARG A 396 2.18 33.28 19.53
N PHE A 397 3.06 34.19 19.11
CA PHE A 397 2.81 35.63 19.08
C PHE A 397 2.06 36.11 17.83
N ASP A 398 2.00 35.30 16.78
CA ASP A 398 1.23 35.54 15.55
C ASP A 398 -0.22 35.08 15.80
N LEU A 399 -1.03 35.94 16.38
CA LEU A 399 -2.38 35.62 16.86
C LEU A 399 -3.38 35.43 15.72
N ASN A 400 -3.15 36.06 14.57
CA ASN A 400 -4.00 35.94 13.40
C ASN A 400 -3.57 34.79 12.45
N ALA A 401 -2.38 34.21 12.65
CA ALA A 401 -1.78 33.15 11.82
C ALA A 401 -1.50 33.58 10.37
N ASP A 402 -0.99 34.80 10.14
CA ASP A 402 -0.62 35.30 8.81
C ASP A 402 0.88 35.15 8.48
N GLY A 403 1.65 34.59 9.40
CA GLY A 403 3.10 34.40 9.29
C GLY A 403 3.91 35.61 9.72
N SER A 404 3.30 36.62 10.34
CA SER A 404 3.96 37.81 10.88
C SER A 404 3.40 38.20 12.24
N VAL A 405 4.22 38.83 13.08
CA VAL A 405 3.75 39.43 14.35
C VAL A 405 3.67 40.92 14.16
N GLU A 406 2.49 41.44 13.83
CA GLU A 406 2.33 42.85 13.47
C GLU A 406 1.13 43.54 14.14
N PHE A 407 0.68 44.66 13.57
CA PHE A 407 -0.37 45.46 14.16
C PHE A 407 -1.70 44.72 14.26
N GLY A 408 -1.99 43.80 13.32
CA GLY A 408 -3.17 42.92 13.40
C GLY A 408 -3.20 42.13 14.70
N ASP A 409 -2.07 41.52 15.08
CA ASP A 409 -1.94 40.75 16.31
C ASP A 409 -2.03 41.63 17.56
N LEU A 410 -1.49 42.85 17.49
CA LEU A 410 -1.63 43.82 18.59
C LEU A 410 -3.10 44.20 18.84
N VAL A 411 -3.91 44.31 17.79
CA VAL A 411 -5.35 44.59 17.94
C VAL A 411 -6.04 43.42 18.65
N ILE A 412 -5.75 42.18 18.26
CA ILE A 412 -6.29 40.96 18.92
C ILE A 412 -5.86 40.93 20.39
N LEU A 413 -4.55 41.09 20.66
CA LEU A 413 -3.98 41.15 22.01
C LEU A 413 -4.70 42.22 22.86
N SER A 414 -4.93 43.41 22.31
CA SER A 414 -5.58 44.50 23.04
C SER A 414 -7.00 44.18 23.47
N GLY A 415 -7.79 43.52 22.60
CA GLY A 415 -9.15 43.08 22.96
C GLY A 415 -9.15 42.05 24.09
N ILE A 416 -8.17 41.15 24.09
CA ILE A 416 -8.03 40.12 25.13
C ILE A 416 -7.63 40.76 26.47
N PHE A 417 -6.70 41.71 26.46
CA PHE A 417 -6.32 42.47 27.66
C PHE A 417 -7.48 43.29 28.22
N GLU A 418 -8.29 43.92 27.37
CA GLU A 418 -9.48 44.65 27.82
C GLU A 418 -10.44 43.72 28.57
N ASN A 419 -10.67 42.52 28.04
CA ASN A 419 -11.50 41.51 28.69
C ASN A 419 -10.88 41.00 30.02
N ALA A 420 -9.58 40.70 30.04
CA ALA A 420 -8.87 40.20 31.22
C ALA A 420 -8.83 41.22 32.36
N LEU A 421 -8.67 42.51 32.05
CA LEU A 421 -8.59 43.60 33.03
C LEU A 421 -9.97 44.11 33.50
N GLY A 422 -11.06 43.43 33.12
CA GLY A 422 -12.41 43.74 33.58
C GLY A 422 -13.07 44.91 32.85
N GLY A 423 -12.72 45.11 31.58
CA GLY A 423 -13.26 46.12 30.66
C GLY A 423 -14.73 45.93 30.28
N ASN A 424 -15.64 45.85 31.27
CA ASN A 424 -17.03 46.31 31.24
C ASN A 424 -17.77 45.79 32.48
N THR A 425 -17.42 46.31 33.65
CA THR A 425 -18.48 46.67 34.60
C THR A 425 -18.83 48.13 34.35
N ALA A 426 -19.41 48.41 33.17
CA ALA A 426 -20.21 49.61 33.02
C ALA A 426 -21.26 49.54 34.13
N ALA A 427 -21.13 50.44 35.10
CA ALA A 427 -22.07 50.64 36.17
C ALA A 427 -23.45 50.83 35.54
N SER A 428 -24.25 49.77 35.47
CA SER A 428 -25.70 49.87 35.40
C SER A 428 -26.15 50.42 36.76
N GLY A 429 -25.95 51.73 36.93
CA GLY A 429 -26.59 52.48 38.00
C GLY A 429 -28.11 52.33 37.88
N PRO A 430 -28.82 52.27 39.01
CA PRO A 430 -30.25 51.97 39.09
C PRO A 430 -31.15 52.94 38.31
#